data_AF-A0A2D6X139-F1
#
_entry.id   AF-A0A2D6X139-F1
#
_cell.length_a   1.000
_cell.length_b   1.000
_cell.length_c   1.000
_cell.angle_alpha   90.00
_cell.angle_beta   90.00
_cell.angle_gamma   90.00
#
_symmetry.space_group_name_H-M   'P 1'
#
loop_
_entity.id
_entity.type
_entity.pdbx_description
1 polymer ?
#
loop_
_entity_poly.entity_id
_entity_poly.type
_entity_poly.pdbx_seq_one_letter_code
_entity_poly.pdbx_strand_id
1 'polypeptide(L)' 'MSTITPAYGRDYTSAKQAKRDWHDGKDFILRDITSRWDGKPCSIRDFSNGANLFIRYNNLQDLVAVTGKED' A
#
# COMPACT_ATOMS: atom_id res chain seq x y z
N MET A 1 -5.52 7.57 8.77
CA MET A 1 -5.56 7.25 7.32
C MET A 1 -4.16 6.89 6.93
N SER A 2 -3.92 5.62 6.58
CA SER A 2 -2.56 5.11 6.43
C SER A 2 -2.18 5.11 4.95
N THR A 3 -0.96 5.56 4.67
CA THR A 3 -0.38 5.54 3.33
C THR A 3 0.60 4.38 3.24
N ILE A 4 0.73 3.77 2.09
CA ILE A 4 1.72 2.73 1.82
C ILE A 4 2.51 3.08 0.57
N THR A 5 3.76 2.63 0.51
CA THR A 5 4.69 2.88 -0.61
C THR A 5 5.25 1.55 -1.13
N PRO A 6 5.63 1.41 -2.40
CA PRO A 6 6.13 0.14 -2.91
C PRO A 6 7.42 -0.28 -2.17
N ALA A 7 7.53 -1.57 -1.84
CA ALA A 7 8.72 -2.10 -1.17
C ALA A 7 9.80 -2.56 -2.17
N TYR A 8 11.04 -2.63 -1.70
CA TYR A 8 12.20 -3.19 -2.43
C TYR A 8 12.56 -2.45 -3.72
N GLY A 9 12.47 -1.10 -3.71
CA GLY A 9 12.84 -0.26 -4.86
C GLY A 9 11.88 -0.35 -6.04
N ARG A 10 10.71 -0.99 -5.87
CA ARG A 10 9.64 -0.94 -6.87
C ARG A 10 9.10 0.48 -7.00
N ASP A 11 8.58 0.76 -8.18
CA ASP A 11 7.69 1.89 -8.43
C ASP A 11 6.70 1.49 -9.51
N TYR A 12 5.61 2.23 -9.63
CA TYR A 12 4.57 1.99 -10.63
C TYR A 12 4.32 3.26 -11.43
N THR A 13 4.14 3.11 -12.75
CA THR A 13 3.74 4.23 -13.63
C THR A 13 2.23 4.36 -13.74
N SER A 14 1.47 3.45 -13.15
CA SER A 14 0.01 3.47 -13.19
C SER A 14 -0.64 2.94 -11.92
N ALA A 15 -1.76 3.55 -11.55
CA ALA A 15 -2.63 3.10 -10.46
C ALA A 15 -3.06 1.63 -10.63
N LYS A 16 -3.34 1.19 -11.86
CA LYS A 16 -3.79 -0.19 -12.14
C LYS A 16 -2.74 -1.23 -11.71
N GLN A 17 -1.47 -0.98 -11.98
CA GLN A 17 -0.38 -1.88 -11.59
C GLN A 17 -0.19 -1.90 -10.07
N ALA A 18 -0.23 -0.74 -9.43
CA ALA A 18 -0.14 -0.62 -7.98
C ALA A 18 -1.27 -1.38 -7.27
N LYS A 19 -2.52 -1.24 -7.73
CA LYS A 19 -3.68 -1.98 -7.21
C LYS A 19 -3.52 -3.48 -7.41
N ARG A 20 -3.13 -3.91 -8.61
CA ARG A 20 -2.93 -5.33 -8.92
C ARG A 20 -1.90 -5.96 -7.98
N ASP A 21 -0.75 -5.32 -7.81
CA ASP A 21 0.31 -5.83 -6.95
C ASP A 21 -0.07 -5.84 -5.46
N TRP A 22 -0.91 -4.91 -5.02
CA TRP A 22 -1.52 -4.94 -3.69
C TRP A 22 -2.45 -6.15 -3.51
N HIS A 23 -3.35 -6.39 -4.46
CA HIS A 23 -4.28 -7.53 -4.41
C HIS A 23 -3.60 -8.89 -4.63
N ASP A 24 -2.51 -8.94 -5.39
CA ASP A 24 -1.62 -10.11 -5.50
C ASP A 24 -0.88 -10.41 -4.18
N GLY A 25 -1.02 -9.54 -3.17
CA GLY A 25 -0.46 -9.72 -1.84
C GLY A 25 1.03 -9.44 -1.75
N LYS A 26 1.59 -8.65 -2.67
CA LYS A 26 2.99 -8.21 -2.58
C LYS A 26 3.17 -7.23 -1.42
N ASP A 27 4.42 -7.12 -0.96
CA ASP A 27 4.74 -6.23 0.14
C ASP A 27 4.74 -4.75 -0.28
N PHE A 28 4.40 -3.89 0.66
CA PHE A 28 4.52 -2.44 0.61
C PHE A 28 5.14 -1.99 1.94
N ILE A 29 5.56 -0.73 2.03
CA ILE A 29 6.05 -0.13 3.26
C ILE A 29 4.96 0.76 3.82
N LEU A 30 4.55 0.50 5.06
CA LEU A 30 3.62 1.35 5.79
C LEU A 30 4.26 2.72 6.07
N ARG A 31 3.53 3.78 5.73
CA ARG A 31 3.88 5.18 5.97
C ARG A 31 2.77 5.81 6.80
N ASP A 32 2.92 5.69 8.10
CA ASP A 32 1.99 6.20 9.10
C ASP A 32 2.75 6.62 10.35
N ILE A 33 3.14 7.90 10.40
CA ILE A 33 3.92 8.48 11.49
C ILE A 33 3.28 8.36 12.89
N THR A 34 1.97 8.07 12.95
CA THR A 34 1.24 7.90 14.21
C THR A 34 1.27 6.46 14.71
N SER A 35 1.73 5.52 13.87
CA SER A 35 1.80 4.10 14.16
C SER A 35 3.22 3.68 14.54
N ARG A 36 3.34 2.81 15.55
CA ARG A 36 4.61 2.14 15.88
C ARG A 36 5.17 1.26 14.74
N TRP A 37 4.34 0.98 13.74
CA TRP A 37 4.66 0.15 12.60
C TRP A 37 5.12 0.96 11.37
N ASP A 38 5.30 2.28 11.52
CA ASP A 38 5.84 3.11 10.45
C ASP A 38 7.16 2.55 9.90
N GLY A 39 7.30 2.58 8.57
CA GLY A 39 8.48 2.09 7.86
C GLY A 39 8.60 0.56 7.79
N LYS A 40 7.66 -0.20 8.35
CA LYS A 40 7.68 -1.67 8.27
C LYS A 40 7.04 -2.18 6.98
N PRO A 41 7.52 -3.32 6.44
CA PRO A 41 6.80 -4.03 5.40
C PRO A 41 5.40 -4.46 5.85
N CYS A 42 4.44 -4.38 4.95
CA CYS A 42 3.06 -4.83 5.12
C CYS A 42 2.48 -5.30 3.78
N SER A 43 1.49 -6.16 3.82
CA SER A 43 0.73 -6.66 2.67
C SER A 43 -0.77 -6.53 2.96
N ILE A 44 -1.62 -6.78 1.96
CA ILE A 44 -3.08 -6.80 2.10
C ILE A 44 -3.57 -7.72 3.23
N ARG A 45 -2.77 -8.73 3.58
CA ARG A 45 -3.05 -9.72 4.63
C ARG A 45 -2.93 -9.17 6.06
N ASP A 46 -2.22 -8.06 6.23
CA ASP A 46 -2.00 -7.44 7.55
C ASP A 46 -3.12 -6.48 7.95
N PHE A 47 -4.07 -6.22 7.05
CA PHE A 47 -5.16 -5.29 7.27
C PHE A 47 -6.49 -6.02 7.37
N SER A 48 -7.37 -5.50 8.24
CA SER A 48 -8.74 -5.98 8.34
C SER A 48 -9.48 -5.79 7.02
N ASN A 49 -10.51 -6.61 6.83
CA ASN A 49 -11.30 -6.56 5.61
C ASN A 49 -11.97 -5.19 5.45
N GLY A 50 -11.89 -4.62 4.25
CA GLY A 50 -12.42 -3.29 3.95
C GLY A 50 -11.63 -2.10 4.54
N ALA A 51 -10.45 -2.31 5.12
CA ALA A 51 -9.60 -1.21 5.59
C ALA A 51 -9.18 -0.30 4.42
N ASN A 52 -9.42 1.00 4.50
CA ASN A 52 -9.08 1.94 3.43
C ASN A 52 -7.65 2.48 3.59
N LEU A 53 -6.83 2.27 2.55
CA LEU A 53 -5.45 2.74 2.47
C LEU A 53 -5.20 3.51 1.18
N PHE A 54 -4.13 4.29 1.15
CA PHE A 54 -3.64 4.91 -0.06
C PHE A 54 -2.26 4.39 -0.43
N ILE A 55 -2.09 3.98 -1.69
CA ILE A 55 -0.78 3.70 -2.26
C ILE A 55 -0.24 4.98 -2.89
N ARG A 56 0.96 5.39 -2.49
CA ARG A 56 1.74 6.39 -3.22
C ARG A 56 2.61 5.72 -4.27
N TYR A 57 2.53 6.17 -5.52
CA TYR A 57 3.28 5.63 -6.66
C TYR A 57 3.80 6.76 -7.55
N ASN A 58 4.52 6.42 -8.62
CA ASN A 58 5.11 7.37 -9.56
C ASN A 58 6.02 8.37 -8.83
N ASN A 59 7.12 7.86 -8.27
CA ASN A 59 8.02 8.61 -7.39
C ASN A 59 7.28 9.33 -6.23
N LEU A 60 6.24 8.69 -5.70
CA LEU A 60 5.41 9.18 -4.60
C LEU A 60 4.58 10.44 -4.92
N GLN A 61 4.48 10.82 -6.18
CA GLN A 61 3.75 12.01 -6.61
C GLN A 61 2.25 11.75 -6.74
N ASP A 62 1.87 10.51 -7.04
CA ASP A 62 0.49 10.11 -7.24
C ASP A 62 -0.05 9.22 -6.12
N LEU A 63 -1.38 9.22 -5.94
CA LEU A 63 -2.10 8.50 -4.91
C LEU A 63 -3.23 7.66 -5.52
N VAL A 64 -3.40 6.43 -5.03
CA VAL A 64 -4.53 5.58 -5.39
C VAL A 64 -5.10 4.88 -4.15
N ALA A 65 -6.43 4.89 -4.02
CA ALA A 65 -7.13 4.20 -2.94
C ALA A 65 -7.18 2.68 -3.17
N VAL A 66 -6.96 1.91 -2.11
CA VAL A 66 -7.09 0.45 -2.05
C VAL A 66 -7.75 0.02 -0.74
N THR A 67 -8.31 -1.18 -0.75
CA THR A 67 -8.93 -1.81 0.42
C THR A 67 -8.08 -2.99 0.93
N GLY A 68 -8.17 -3.26 2.23
CA GLY A 68 -7.80 -4.54 2.82
C GLY A 68 -8.63 -5.67 2.21
N LYS A 69 -8.22 -6.92 2.46
CA LYS A 69 -8.79 -8.12 1.83
C LYS A 69 -10.33 -8.08 1.83
N GLU A 70 -10.96 -8.44 0.73
CA GLU A 70 -12.40 -8.75 0.70
C GLU A 70 -12.53 -10.24 1.03
N ASP A 71 -13.39 -10.60 1.98
CA ASP A 71 -13.66 -12.01 2.33
C ASP A 71 -14.26 -12.80 1.16
#